data_AF-A0A1B9PWA4-F1
#
_entry.id   AF-A0A1B9PWA4-F1
#
_cell.length_a   1.000
_cell.length_b   1.000
_cell.length_c   1.000
_cell.angle_alpha   90.00
_cell.angle_beta   90.00
_cell.angle_gamma   90.00
#
_symmetry.space_group_name_H-M   'P 1'
#
loop_
_entity.id
_entity.type
_entity.pdbx_description
1 polymer ?
#
loop_
_entity_poly.entity_id
_entity_poly.type
_entity_poly.pdbx_seq_one_letter_code
_entity_poly.pdbx_strand_id
1 'polypeptide(L)'
;MAFESTEHAQAYWKENLGIMGTLLAVWFVVSYGAGILFVDVLNTIQFGGFKLGFWFAQQGSIYTFVALIFIYVVRMNKLDKKYNVQED
;
A
#
# COMPACT_ATOMS: atom_id res chain seq x y z
N MET A 1 24.75 4.03 -6.90
CA MET A 1 24.29 2.63 -6.74
C MET A 1 25.13 1.61 -7.53
N ALA A 2 26.28 1.19 -6.99
CA ALA A 2 27.00 0.01 -7.46
C ALA A 2 26.59 -1.17 -6.58
N PHE A 3 25.72 -2.06 -7.06
CA PHE A 3 25.41 -3.30 -6.35
C PHE A 3 26.69 -4.15 -6.25
N GLU A 4 27.00 -4.72 -5.07
CA GLU A 4 28.19 -5.57 -4.87
C GLU A 4 28.23 -6.78 -5.81
N SER A 5 27.05 -7.26 -6.25
CA SER A 5 26.92 -8.30 -7.28
C SER A 5 25.61 -8.17 -8.07
N THR A 6 25.59 -8.71 -9.29
CA THR A 6 24.37 -8.81 -10.11
C THR A 6 23.27 -9.63 -9.44
N GLU A 7 23.63 -10.57 -8.57
CA GLU A 7 22.69 -11.39 -7.79
C GLU A 7 21.99 -10.56 -6.71
N HIS A 8 22.72 -9.67 -6.01
CA HIS A 8 22.13 -8.72 -5.06
C HIS A 8 21.18 -7.73 -5.74
N ALA A 9 21.52 -7.25 -6.95
CA ALA A 9 20.64 -6.38 -7.73
C ALA A 9 19.33 -7.07 -8.14
N GLN A 10 19.40 -8.33 -8.58
CA GLN A 10 18.22 -9.10 -8.96
C GLN A 10 17.32 -9.43 -7.76
N ALA A 11 17.90 -9.77 -6.61
CA ALA A 11 17.15 -10.06 -5.39
C ALA A 11 16.43 -8.81 -4.86
N TYR A 12 17.11 -7.66 -4.85
CA TYR A 12 16.51 -6.36 -4.50
C TYR A 12 15.34 -6.01 -5.42
N TRP A 13 15.52 -6.14 -6.74
CA TRP A 13 14.47 -5.87 -7.71
C TRP A 13 13.24 -6.76 -7.52
N LYS A 14 13.46 -8.07 -7.28
CA LYS A 14 12.38 -9.03 -7.03
C LYS A 14 11.60 -8.70 -5.75
N GLU A 15 12.28 -8.28 -4.69
CA GLU A 15 11.60 -7.86 -3.45
C GLU A 15 10.86 -6.54 -3.63
N ASN A 16 11.42 -5.56 -4.35
CA ASN A 16 10.73 -4.31 -4.65
C ASN A 16 9.44 -4.57 -5.45
N LEU A 17 9.48 -5.45 -6.45
CA LEU A 17 8.28 -5.89 -7.17
C LEU A 17 7.25 -6.54 -6.23
N GLY A 18 7.68 -7.30 -5.23
CA GLY A 18 6.80 -7.87 -4.20
C GLY A 18 6.14 -6.80 -3.31
N ILE A 19 6.89 -5.77 -2.92
CA ILE A 19 6.37 -4.62 -2.16
C ILE A 19 5.32 -3.88 -2.99
N MET A 20 5.64 -3.54 -4.25
CA MET A 20 4.70 -2.88 -5.16
C MET A 20 3.45 -3.73 -5.41
N GLY A 21 3.60 -5.03 -5.67
CA GLY A 21 2.48 -5.94 -5.86
C GLY A 21 1.56 -6.01 -4.64
N THR A 22 2.14 -6.02 -3.43
CA THR A 22 1.36 -6.00 -2.18
C THR A 22 0.60 -4.68 -2.02
N LEU A 23 1.25 -3.54 -2.29
CA LEU A 23 0.62 -2.22 -2.19
C LEU A 23 -0.55 -2.09 -3.18
N LEU A 24 -0.37 -2.56 -4.41
CA LEU A 24 -1.43 -2.58 -5.43
C LEU A 24 -2.58 -3.50 -5.03
N ALA A 25 -2.30 -4.67 -4.45
CA ALA A 25 -3.33 -5.57 -3.95
C ALA A 25 -4.13 -4.92 -2.81
N VAL A 26 -3.47 -4.28 -1.85
CA VAL A 26 -4.17 -3.56 -0.76
C VAL A 26 -4.98 -2.39 -1.31
N TRP A 27 -4.41 -1.62 -2.24
CA TRP A 27 -5.12 -0.52 -2.90
C TRP A 27 -6.37 -1.01 -3.64
N PHE A 28 -6.29 -2.14 -4.34
CA PHE A 28 -7.42 -2.79 -5.00
C PHE A 28 -8.48 -3.24 -3.97
N VAL A 29 -8.08 -3.93 -2.91
CA VAL A 29 -9.00 -4.39 -1.85
C VAL A 29 -9.72 -3.23 -1.18
N VAL A 30 -9.03 -2.12 -0.92
CA VAL A 30 -9.67 -0.97 -0.27
C VAL A 30 -10.55 -0.18 -1.23
N SER A 31 -10.06 0.12 -2.44
CA SER A 31 -10.83 0.92 -3.40
C SER A 31 -12.03 0.15 -3.96
N TYR A 32 -11.84 -1.12 -4.33
CA TYR A 32 -12.86 -1.96 -4.93
C TYR A 32 -13.63 -2.79 -3.89
N GLY A 33 -12.91 -3.45 -2.98
CA GLY A 33 -13.53 -4.28 -1.95
C GLY A 33 -14.36 -3.45 -0.96
N ALA A 34 -13.75 -2.50 -0.26
CA ALA A 34 -14.49 -1.67 0.70
C ALA A 34 -15.40 -0.63 0.01
N GLY A 35 -15.02 -0.11 -1.15
CA GLY A 35 -15.82 0.90 -1.87
C GLY A 35 -17.05 0.37 -2.60
N ILE A 36 -17.00 -0.86 -3.12
CA ILE A 36 -18.06 -1.41 -4.00
C ILE A 36 -18.62 -2.72 -3.46
N LEU A 37 -17.76 -3.68 -3.10
CA LEU A 37 -18.18 -5.05 -2.79
C LEU A 37 -18.79 -5.17 -1.38
N PHE A 38 -18.24 -4.45 -0.41
CA PHE A 38 -18.74 -4.36 0.96
C PHE A 38 -19.60 -3.11 1.20
N VAL A 39 -19.97 -2.39 0.13
CA VAL A 39 -20.70 -1.13 0.26
C VAL A 39 -22.02 -1.31 0.99
N ASP A 40 -22.74 -2.41 0.77
CA ASP A 40 -24.03 -2.68 1.43
C ASP A 40 -23.89 -2.97 2.93
N VAL A 41 -22.85 -3.69 3.33
CA VAL A 41 -22.51 -3.97 4.73
C VAL A 41 -21.99 -2.71 5.43
N LEU A 42 -21.20 -1.90 4.74
CA LEU A 42 -20.71 -0.63 5.27
C LEU A 42 -21.83 0.42 5.34
N ASN A 43 -22.77 0.41 4.39
CA ASN A 43 -23.91 1.32 4.38
C ASN A 43 -24.93 1.04 5.49
N THR A 44 -24.91 -0.15 6.09
CA THR A 44 -25.70 -0.45 7.29
C THR A 44 -25.19 0.28 8.52
N ILE A 45 -23.91 0.66 8.53
CA ILE A 45 -23.31 1.49 9.58
C ILE A 45 -23.37 2.96 9.12
N GLN A 46 -24.20 3.75 9.79
CA GLN A 46 -24.30 5.18 9.52
C GLN A 46 -23.40 5.93 10.51
N PHE A 47 -22.43 6.68 10.00
CA PHE A 47 -21.53 7.49 10.81
C PHE A 47 -21.94 8.95 10.69
N GLY A 48 -22.49 9.52 11.77
CA GLY A 48 -22.87 10.95 11.82
C GLY A 48 -23.94 11.39 10.82
N GLY A 49 -24.79 10.47 10.34
CA GLY A 49 -25.86 10.76 9.35
C GLY A 49 -25.49 10.46 7.90
N PHE A 50 -24.26 9.99 7.64
CA PHE A 50 -23.78 9.62 6.31
C PHE A 50 -23.49 8.10 6.23
N LYS A 51 -23.71 7.51 5.05
CA LYS A 51 -23.42 6.08 4.83
C LYS A 51 -21.90 5.88 4.76
N LEU A 52 -21.35 4.95 5.56
CA LEU A 52 -19.90 4.71 5.63
C LEU A 52 -19.29 4.28 4.29
N GLY A 53 -20.02 3.54 3.46
CA GLY A 53 -19.57 3.17 2.12
C GLY A 53 -19.30 4.41 1.24
N PHE A 54 -20.16 5.44 1.35
CA PHE A 54 -19.99 6.69 0.61
C PHE A 54 -18.79 7.52 1.11
N TRP A 55 -18.58 7.54 2.43
CA TRP A 55 -17.40 8.18 3.02
C TRP A 55 -16.10 7.49 2.56
N PHE A 56 -16.10 6.15 2.48
CA PHE A 56 -14.95 5.39 2.00
C PHE A 56 -14.63 5.66 0.53
N ALA A 57 -15.66 5.79 -0.31
CA ALA A 57 -15.51 6.10 -1.73
C ALA A 57 -14.87 7.48 -1.97
N GLN A 58 -15.08 8.44 -1.07
CA GLN A 58 -14.65 9.82 -1.26
C GLN A 58 -13.40 10.20 -0.46
N GLN A 59 -13.44 10.06 0.87
CA GLN A 59 -12.32 10.44 1.76
C GLN A 59 -11.51 9.23 2.22
N GLY A 60 -12.13 8.05 2.36
CA GLY A 60 -11.44 6.84 2.80
C GLY A 60 -10.35 6.38 1.83
N SER A 61 -10.55 6.52 0.51
CA SER A 61 -9.53 6.16 -0.48
C SER A 61 -8.27 7.03 -0.37
N ILE A 62 -8.44 8.34 -0.14
CA ILE A 62 -7.33 9.29 0.05
C ILE A 62 -6.55 8.96 1.32
N TYR A 63 -7.22 8.72 2.45
CA TYR A 63 -6.53 8.34 3.68
C TYR A 63 -5.79 7.00 3.55
N THR A 64 -6.41 6.03 2.86
CA THR A 64 -5.76 4.76 2.57
C THR A 64 -4.53 4.95 1.70
N PHE A 65 -4.60 5.81 0.68
CA PHE A 65 -3.48 6.10 -0.20
C PHE A 65 -2.30 6.70 0.58
N VAL A 66 -2.56 7.67 1.47
CA VAL A 66 -1.52 8.23 2.34
C VAL A 66 -0.91 7.15 3.26
N ALA A 67 -1.74 6.31 3.87
CA ALA A 67 -1.25 5.20 4.70
C ALA A 67 -0.38 4.21 3.90
N LEU A 68 -0.76 3.90 2.66
CA LEU A 68 0.04 3.06 1.76
C LEU A 68 1.40 3.66 1.44
N ILE A 69 1.49 4.99 1.27
CA ILE A 69 2.77 5.69 1.07
C ILE A 69 3.67 5.50 2.30
N PHE A 70 3.15 5.70 3.52
CA PHE A 70 3.94 5.47 4.73
C PHE A 70 4.42 4.01 4.84
N ILE A 71 3.54 3.04 4.55
CA ILE A 71 3.90 1.63 4.56
C ILE A 71 4.99 1.35 3.52
N TYR A 72 4.87 1.89 2.31
CA TYR A 72 5.87 1.79 1.26
C TYR A 72 7.22 2.31 1.73
N VAL A 73 7.28 3.54 2.25
CA VAL A 73 8.53 4.16 2.74
C VAL A 73 9.18 3.31 3.82
N VAL A 74 8.41 2.81 4.79
CA VAL A 74 8.94 1.94 5.86
C VAL A 74 9.45 0.60 5.30
N ARG A 75 8.76 0.01 4.32
CA ARG A 75 9.20 -1.24 3.68
C ARG A 75 10.44 -1.03 2.82
N MET A 76 10.51 0.09 2.10
CA MET A 76 11.64 0.45 1.28
C MET A 76 12.87 0.72 2.13
N ASN A 77 12.74 1.50 3.20
CA ASN A 77 13.82 1.72 4.16
C ASN A 77 14.33 0.41 4.81
N LYS A 78 13.44 -0.58 5.02
CA LYS A 78 13.85 -1.91 5.47
C LYS A 78 14.57 -2.70 4.39
N LEU A 79 14.15 -2.57 3.13
CA LEU A 79 14.79 -3.19 1.98
C LEU A 79 16.19 -2.61 1.77
N ASP A 80 16.33 -1.29 1.79
CA ASP A 80 17.60 -0.59 1.62
C ASP A 80 18.59 -0.98 2.72
N LYS A 81 18.12 -1.06 3.98
CA LYS A 81 18.92 -1.60 5.10
C LYS A 81 19.34 -3.06 4.90
N LYS A 82 18.45 -3.90 4.37
CA LYS A 82 18.72 -5.33 4.16
C LYS A 82 19.79 -5.56 3.09
N TYR A 83 19.78 -4.75 2.05
CA TYR A 83 20.75 -4.84 0.94
C TYR A 83 21.93 -3.89 1.10
N ASN A 84 22.07 -3.25 2.28
CA ASN A 84 23.10 -2.27 2.62
C ASN A 84 23.27 -1.17 1.56
N VAL A 85 22.19 -0.82 0.87
CA VAL A 85 22.13 0.31 -0.08
C VAL A 85 21.92 1.59 0.71
N GLN A 86 22.77 1.82 1.71
CA GLN A 86 22.91 3.13 2.33
C GLN A 86 24.07 3.79 1.58
N GLU A 87 23.76 4.71 0.68
CA GLU A 87 24.77 5.68 0.24
C GLU A 87 25.10 6.54 1.48
N ASP A 88 26.38 6.63 1.83
CA ASP A 88 26.92 7.63 2.76
C ASP A 88 26.58 9.05 2.29
#